data_AF-A0A0R3VYP9-F1
#
_entry.id   AF-A0A0R3VYP9-F1
#
_cell.length_a   1.000
_cell.length_b   1.000
_cell.length_c   1.000
_cell.angle_alpha   90.00
_cell.angle_beta   90.00
_cell.angle_gamma   90.00
#
_symmetry.space_group_name_H-M   'P 1'
#
loop_
_entity.id
_entity.type
_entity.pdbx_description
1 polymer ?
#
loop_
_entity_poly.entity_id
_entity_poly.type
_entity_poly.pdbx_seq_one_letter_code
_entity_poly.pdbx_strand_id
1 'polypeptide(L)'
;LQLPFQACLKVEKFGDLILKATEPQMVLFNLYDDWLKSISSYTAFSRLILILRALHVNNDKAKVTLKPDKTTITEPHHIWPTLTPEEWIKVEYQLKDLILADYGKKNK
;
A
#
# COMPACT_ATOMS: atom_id res chain seq x y z
N LEU A 1 17.52 9.09 1.24
CA LEU A 1 16.11 8.94 0.85
C LEU A 1 15.25 9.03 2.11
N GLN A 2 14.24 9.90 2.16
CA GLN A 2 13.26 9.90 3.25
C GLN A 2 12.11 8.94 2.88
N LEU A 3 12.16 7.72 3.43
CA LEU A 3 11.17 6.68 3.14
C LEU A 3 9.96 6.82 4.07
N PRO A 4 8.72 6.81 3.54
CA PRO A 4 7.51 7.04 4.33
C PRO A 4 7.06 5.78 5.09
N PHE A 5 7.94 5.12 5.83
CA PHE A 5 7.61 3.88 6.56
C PHE A 5 6.54 4.07 7.64
N GLN A 6 6.42 5.27 8.20
CA GLN A 6 5.30 5.59 9.10
C GLN A 6 3.94 5.44 8.41
N ALA A 7 3.86 5.55 7.08
CA ALA A 7 2.61 5.30 6.35
C ALA A 7 2.17 3.83 6.42
N CYS A 8 3.07 2.89 6.73
CA CYS A 8 2.69 1.50 7.01
C CYS A 8 1.68 1.44 8.15
N LEU A 9 1.81 2.26 9.20
CA LEU A 9 0.87 2.28 10.32
C LEU A 9 -0.56 2.70 9.93
N LYS A 10 -0.73 3.29 8.73
CA LYS A 10 -2.05 3.66 8.20
C LYS A 10 -2.77 2.51 7.48
N VAL A 11 -2.13 1.35 7.37
CA VAL A 11 -2.76 0.14 6.83
C VAL A 11 -3.68 -0.47 7.90
N GLU A 12 -4.95 -0.67 7.55
CA GLU A 12 -6.01 -1.11 8.48
C GLU A 12 -5.63 -2.37 9.26
N LYS A 13 -5.01 -3.34 8.59
CA LYS A 13 -4.58 -4.59 9.22
C LYS A 13 -3.63 -4.37 10.40
N PHE A 14 -2.69 -3.44 10.28
CA PHE A 14 -1.78 -3.13 11.38
C PHE A 14 -2.47 -2.31 12.47
N GLY A 15 -3.35 -1.37 12.08
CA GLY A 15 -4.17 -0.63 13.03
C GLY A 15 -5.01 -1.55 13.92
N ASP A 16 -5.73 -2.50 13.31
CA ASP A 16 -6.57 -3.46 14.04
C ASP A 16 -5.77 -4.35 14.98
N LEU A 17 -4.59 -4.81 14.57
CA LEU A 17 -3.71 -5.62 15.42
C LEU A 17 -3.18 -4.83 16.61
N ILE A 18 -2.74 -3.58 16.37
CA ILE A 18 -2.26 -2.69 17.43
C ILE A 18 -3.38 -2.41 18.43
N LEU A 19 -4.61 -2.15 17.95
CA LEU A 19 -5.77 -1.85 18.81
C LEU A 19 -6.23 -3.06 19.63
N LYS A 20 -6.04 -4.29 19.13
CA LYS A 20 -6.43 -5.53 19.81
C LYS A 20 -5.36 -6.09 20.75
N ALA A 21 -4.13 -5.60 20.68
CA ALA A 21 -3.03 -6.10 21.50
C ALA A 21 -3.26 -5.75 22.99
N THR A 22 -3.30 -6.77 23.85
CA THR A 22 -3.45 -6.61 25.30
C THR A 22 -2.13 -6.72 26.06
N GLU A 23 -1.08 -7.15 25.38
CA GLU A 23 0.27 -7.35 25.92
C GLU A 23 1.32 -7.05 24.84
N PRO A 24 2.60 -6.85 25.20
CA PRO A 24 3.67 -6.71 24.23
C PRO A 24 3.83 -7.96 23.38
N GLN A 25 3.67 -7.83 22.06
CA GLN A 25 3.76 -8.95 21.12
C GLN A 25 4.67 -8.60 19.94
N MET A 26 5.48 -9.56 19.51
CA MET A 26 6.23 -9.49 18.26
C MET A 26 5.42 -10.17 17.16
N VAL A 27 5.21 -9.48 16.04
CA VAL A 27 4.48 -10.03 14.89
C VAL A 27 5.34 -9.97 13.64
N LEU A 28 5.29 -11.03 12.85
CA LEU A 28 6.00 -11.12 11.57
C LEU A 28 5.05 -10.87 10.41
N PHE A 29 5.45 -10.00 9.49
CA PHE A 29 4.73 -9.71 8.26
C PHE A 29 5.64 -9.67 7.05
N ASN A 30 5.13 -10.15 5.92
CA ASN A 30 5.78 -9.96 4.62
C ASN A 30 5.13 -8.78 3.90
N LEU A 31 5.83 -7.65 3.79
CA LEU A 31 5.32 -6.44 3.14
C LEU A 31 5.09 -6.59 1.62
N TYR A 32 5.59 -7.65 1.01
CA TYR A 32 5.40 -7.93 -0.42
C TYR A 32 4.29 -8.95 -0.69
N ASP A 33 3.64 -9.49 0.34
CA ASP A 33 2.73 -10.63 0.18
C ASP A 33 3.37 -11.71 -0.71
N ASP A 34 2.71 -12.06 -1.81
CA ASP A 34 3.18 -13.05 -2.78
C ASP A 34 3.83 -12.45 -4.05
N TRP A 35 4.07 -11.14 -4.10
CA TRP A 35 4.55 -10.46 -5.32
C TRP A 35 5.85 -11.05 -5.87
N LEU A 36 6.74 -11.54 -5.02
CA LEU A 36 8.02 -12.13 -5.43
C LEU A 36 7.86 -13.42 -6.25
N LYS A 37 6.67 -14.03 -6.30
CA LYS A 37 6.38 -15.17 -7.18
C LYS A 37 6.29 -14.75 -8.66
N SER A 38 5.96 -13.50 -8.95
CA SER A 38 5.69 -13.00 -10.31
C SER A 38 6.55 -11.80 -10.73
N ILE A 39 7.12 -11.05 -9.79
CA ILE A 39 7.96 -9.88 -10.08
C ILE A 39 9.28 -9.90 -9.29
N SER A 40 10.27 -9.16 -9.78
CA SER A 40 11.56 -9.03 -9.09
C SER A 40 11.44 -8.26 -7.78
N SER A 41 12.44 -8.43 -6.90
CA SER A 41 12.55 -7.66 -5.66
C SER A 41 12.63 -6.16 -5.89
N TYR A 42 13.27 -5.72 -6.98
CA TYR A 42 13.34 -4.32 -7.37
C TYR A 42 11.96 -3.74 -7.71
N THR A 43 11.17 -4.48 -8.50
CA THR A 43 9.81 -4.07 -8.86
C THR A 43 8.88 -4.08 -7.64
N ALA A 44 8.96 -5.12 -6.80
CA ALA A 44 8.18 -5.23 -5.58
C ALA A 44 8.48 -4.08 -4.60
N PHE A 45 9.76 -3.75 -4.41
CA PHE A 45 10.17 -2.61 -3.59
C PHE A 45 9.64 -1.29 -4.16
N SER A 46 9.77 -1.08 -5.48
CA SER A 46 9.28 0.13 -6.14
C SER A 46 7.76 0.30 -6.00
N ARG A 47 7.00 -0.79 -6.15
CA ARG A 47 5.55 -0.82 -5.88
C ARG A 47 5.23 -0.45 -4.44
N LEU A 48 5.92 -1.07 -3.48
CA LEU A 48 5.72 -0.78 -2.06
C LEU A 48 5.95 0.70 -1.76
N ILE A 49 7.05 1.27 -2.23
CA ILE A 49 7.37 2.69 -1.99
C ILE A 49 6.32 3.61 -2.62
N LEU A 50 5.84 3.29 -3.83
CA LEU A 50 4.80 4.05 -4.49
C LEU A 50 3.49 4.06 -3.67
N ILE A 51 3.07 2.89 -3.17
CA ILE A 51 1.88 2.76 -2.32
C ILE A 51 2.03 3.56 -1.03
N LEU A 52 3.16 3.39 -0.32
CA LEU A 52 3.40 4.10 0.94
C LEU A 52 3.46 5.62 0.74
N ARG A 53 4.03 6.09 -0.38
CA ARG A 53 4.05 7.52 -0.72
C ARG A 53 2.65 8.05 -0.99
N ALA A 54 1.83 7.30 -1.73
CA ALA A 54 0.44 7.64 -1.99
C ALA A 54 -0.40 7.71 -0.69
N LEU A 55 -0.27 6.71 0.19
CA LEU A 55 -0.92 6.68 1.51
C LEU A 55 -0.46 7.82 2.43
N HIS A 56 0.78 8.29 2.26
CA HIS A 56 1.31 9.42 2.99
C HIS A 56 0.68 10.74 2.54
N VAL A 57 0.58 10.98 1.23
CA VAL A 57 0.05 12.24 0.67
C VAL A 57 -1.48 12.34 0.77
N ASN A 58 -2.21 11.26 0.48
CA ASN A 58 -3.66 11.22 0.56
C ASN A 58 -4.14 9.81 0.87
N ASN A 59 -4.40 9.54 2.14
CA ASN A 59 -4.74 8.19 2.61
C ASN A 59 -6.05 7.69 2.02
N ASP A 60 -7.12 8.50 2.05
CA ASP A 60 -8.45 8.09 1.62
C ASP A 60 -8.48 7.76 0.13
N LYS A 61 -7.91 8.63 -0.72
CA LYS A 61 -7.84 8.37 -2.16
C LYS A 61 -6.98 7.18 -2.48
N ALA A 62 -5.82 7.03 -1.83
CA ALA A 62 -4.96 5.88 -2.06
C ALA A 62 -5.66 4.56 -1.67
N LYS A 63 -6.42 4.53 -0.58
CA LYS A 63 -7.22 3.35 -0.19
C LYS A 63 -8.29 2.99 -1.23
N VAL A 64 -8.99 3.99 -1.77
CA VAL A 64 -9.97 3.79 -2.85
C VAL A 64 -9.27 3.28 -4.12
N THR A 65 -8.13 3.86 -4.50
CA THR A 65 -7.34 3.42 -5.65
C THR A 65 -6.85 1.97 -5.52
N LEU A 66 -6.49 1.53 -4.32
CA LEU A 66 -6.07 0.15 -4.07
C LEU A 66 -7.24 -0.85 -4.15
N LYS A 67 -8.50 -0.41 -3.96
CA LYS A 67 -9.70 -1.25 -4.04
C LYS A 67 -10.57 -0.80 -5.24
N PRO A 68 -10.17 -1.13 -6.48
CA PRO A 68 -10.83 -0.64 -7.68
C PRO A 68 -12.28 -1.12 -7.80
N ASP A 69 -12.59 -2.32 -7.29
CA ASP A 69 -13.93 -2.89 -7.32
C ASP A 69 -14.38 -3.37 -5.94
N LYS A 70 -15.72 -3.46 -5.76
CA LYS A 70 -16.32 -4.01 -4.52
C LYS A 70 -16.00 -5.49 -4.30
N THR A 71 -15.60 -6.18 -5.35
CA THR A 71 -15.21 -7.59 -5.35
C THR A 71 -13.73 -7.79 -5.05
N THR A 72 -12.93 -6.73 -4.98
CA THR A 72 -11.50 -6.84 -4.65
C THR A 72 -11.36 -7.39 -3.22
N ILE A 73 -10.78 -8.59 -3.13
CA ILE A 73 -10.49 -9.25 -1.86
C ILE A 73 -9.03 -9.03 -1.45
N THR A 74 -8.80 -9.07 -0.14
CA THR A 74 -7.46 -9.17 0.44
C THR A 74 -7.42 -10.50 1.19
N GLU A 75 -6.49 -11.37 0.83
CA GLU A 75 -6.33 -12.65 1.51
C GLU A 75 -6.03 -12.44 3.00
N PRO A 76 -6.49 -13.34 3.91
CA PRO A 76 -6.33 -13.15 5.36
C PRO A 76 -4.88 -12.95 5.81
N HIS A 77 -3.92 -13.51 5.07
CA HIS A 77 -2.48 -13.39 5.36
C HIS A 77 -1.80 -12.26 4.57
N HIS A 78 -2.47 -11.66 3.57
CA HIS A 78 -1.95 -10.55 2.78
C HIS A 78 -2.25 -9.18 3.40
N ILE A 79 -1.42 -8.19 3.08
CA ILE A 79 -1.57 -6.80 3.49
C ILE A 79 -2.29 -6.02 2.38
N TRP A 80 -1.97 -6.33 1.14
CA TRP A 80 -2.44 -5.65 -0.05
C TRP A 80 -3.55 -6.44 -0.75
N PRO A 81 -4.42 -5.79 -1.52
CA PRO A 81 -5.45 -6.48 -2.29
C PRO A 81 -4.85 -7.42 -3.32
N THR A 82 -5.53 -8.53 -3.54
CA THR A 82 -5.18 -9.51 -4.56
C THR A 82 -5.63 -8.99 -5.90
N LEU A 83 -4.67 -8.49 -6.69
CA LEU A 83 -4.90 -7.93 -8.01
C LEU A 83 -4.07 -8.69 -9.05
N THR A 84 -4.63 -8.78 -10.25
CA THR A 84 -3.93 -9.28 -11.45
C THR A 84 -2.79 -8.32 -11.84
N PRO A 85 -1.80 -8.78 -12.63
CA PRO A 85 -0.73 -7.92 -13.12
C PRO A 85 -1.24 -6.67 -13.86
N GLU A 86 -2.29 -6.83 -14.67
CA GLU A 86 -2.90 -5.75 -15.45
C GLU A 86 -3.60 -4.71 -14.56
N GLU A 87 -4.28 -5.17 -13.51
CA GLU A 87 -4.89 -4.30 -12.51
C GLU A 87 -3.82 -3.53 -11.72
N TRP A 88 -2.74 -4.21 -11.32
CA TRP A 88 -1.62 -3.56 -10.65
C TRP A 88 -1.02 -2.42 -11.47
N ILE A 89 -0.84 -2.61 -12.79
CA ILE A 89 -0.35 -1.55 -13.67
C ILE A 89 -1.27 -0.33 -13.62
N LYS A 90 -2.59 -0.53 -13.71
CA LYS A 90 -3.57 0.58 -13.64
C LYS A 90 -3.54 1.29 -12.30
N VAL A 91 -3.50 0.54 -11.20
CA VAL A 91 -3.40 1.08 -9.84
C VAL A 91 -2.11 1.89 -9.67
N GLU A 92 -0.97 1.39 -10.13
CA GLU A 92 0.31 2.09 -10.05
C GLU A 92 0.29 3.44 -10.80
N TYR A 93 -0.33 3.50 -11.99
CA TYR A 93 -0.50 4.78 -12.69
C TYR A 93 -1.34 5.77 -11.87
N GLN A 94 -2.48 5.33 -11.34
CA GLN A 94 -3.36 6.18 -10.53
C GLN A 94 -2.68 6.69 -9.24
N LEU A 95 -1.85 5.86 -8.59
CA LEU A 95 -1.09 6.27 -7.41
C LEU A 95 -0.01 7.31 -7.77
N LYS A 96 0.65 7.20 -8.94
CA LYS A 96 1.59 8.22 -9.43
C LYS A 96 0.88 9.55 -9.65
N ASP A 97 -0.25 9.53 -10.33
CA ASP A 97 -1.05 10.74 -10.61
C ASP A 97 -1.49 11.42 -9.31
N LEU A 98 -1.91 10.63 -8.31
CA LEU A 98 -2.28 11.14 -6.98
C LEU A 98 -1.12 11.89 -6.32
N ILE A 99 0.10 11.35 -6.37
CA ILE A 99 1.30 11.97 -5.79
C ILE A 99 1.68 13.24 -6.54
N LEU A 100 1.65 13.21 -7.88
CA LEU A 100 1.96 14.37 -8.71
C LEU A 100 0.95 15.51 -8.49
N ALA A 101 -0.33 15.19 -8.37
CA ALA A 101 -1.39 16.16 -8.11
C ALA A 101 -1.24 16.83 -6.72
N ASP A 102 -0.86 16.08 -5.68
CA ASP A 102 -0.55 16.66 -4.36
C ASP A 102 0.68 17.57 -4.42
N TYR A 103 1.74 17.13 -5.10
CA TYR A 103 2.95 17.94 -5.27
C TYR A 103 2.66 19.24 -6.02
N GLY A 104 1.91 19.19 -7.12
CA GLY A 104 1.53 20.37 -7.90
C GLY A 104 0.65 21.35 -7.14
N LYS A 105 -0.13 20.90 -6.14
CA LYS A 105 -0.90 21.79 -5.25
C LYS A 105 -0.03 22.50 -4.21
N LYS A 106 0.99 21.82 -3.68
CA LYS A 106 1.88 22.36 -2.64
C LYS A 106 2.91 23.35 -3.16
N ASN A 107 3.24 23.28 -4.44
CA ASN A 107 4.27 24.10 -5.08
C ASN A 107 3.69 25.06 -6.13
N LYS A 108 2.43 25.46 -5.95
CA LYS A 108 1.77 26.53 -6.68
C LYS A 108 1.84 27.83 -5.92
#